data_AF-A0A367RWK2-F1
#
_entry.id   AF-A0A367RWK2-F1
#
_cell.length_a   1.000
_cell.length_b   1.000
_cell.length_c   1.000
_cell.angle_alpha   90.00
_cell.angle_beta   90.00
_cell.angle_gamma   90.00
#
_symmetry.space_group_name_H-M   'P 1'
#
loop_
_entity.id
_entity.type
_entity.pdbx_description
1 polymer ?
#
loop_
_entity_poly.entity_id
_entity_poly.type
_entity_poly.pdbx_seq_one_letter_code
_entity_poly.pdbx_strand_id
1 'polypeptide(L)'
;MIAATHVLFYRHDPNFINKQIEDYQKYSHSNKISVNKIFEQICNNPFDADWFRTLPQGLFESGISSILLNAALKCSLAEEPFALLLEECSTKGGHCSDYLQLILAEQLLVRGCIQEAQQSLERISENYRDNTAVFWGWLSFLKGENDQAIKYYTVGLKALRKARSKQKIYFNTMGGLFFILALLKDGSRARLLEAQEYASLISHQGDHWLRTIYARLKIVLQVQQDDITQKEFISAFKFLP
;
A
#
# COMPACT_ATOMS: atom_id res chain seq x y z
N MET A 1 -20.71 11.55 -15.20
CA MET A 1 -19.63 10.55 -15.17
C MET A 1 -19.89 9.47 -14.15
N ILE A 2 -19.93 9.80 -12.85
CA ILE A 2 -20.20 8.84 -11.77
C ILE A 2 -21.48 8.02 -12.03
N ALA A 3 -22.56 8.65 -12.48
CA ALA A 3 -23.80 7.93 -12.86
C ALA A 3 -23.65 7.00 -14.10
N ALA A 4 -22.80 7.36 -15.07
CA ALA A 4 -22.52 6.51 -16.22
C ALA A 4 -21.58 5.36 -15.84
N THR A 5 -20.61 5.62 -14.95
CA THR A 5 -19.70 4.62 -14.39
C THR A 5 -20.43 3.64 -13.46
N HIS A 6 -21.46 4.09 -12.71
CA HIS A 6 -22.39 3.21 -11.99
C HIS A 6 -22.99 2.17 -12.93
N VAL A 7 -23.69 2.60 -14.00
CA VAL A 7 -24.34 1.68 -14.96
C VAL A 7 -23.34 0.74 -15.64
N LEU A 8 -22.08 1.15 -15.78
CA LEU A 8 -21.01 0.37 -16.42
C LEU A 8 -20.39 -0.68 -15.48
N PHE A 9 -20.27 -0.41 -14.17
CA PHE A 9 -19.89 -1.42 -13.18
C PHE A 9 -20.91 -2.57 -13.13
N TYR A 10 -22.20 -2.26 -13.29
CA TYR A 10 -23.28 -3.24 -13.38
C TYR A 10 -23.24 -4.11 -14.66
N ARG A 11 -22.41 -3.77 -15.66
CA ARG A 11 -22.28 -4.56 -16.91
C ARG A 11 -21.09 -5.53 -16.92
N HIS A 12 -20.28 -5.57 -15.86
CA HIS A 12 -19.20 -6.55 -15.65
C HIS A 12 -18.14 -6.64 -16.79
N ASP A 13 -17.84 -5.56 -17.51
CA ASP A 13 -16.79 -5.55 -18.55
C ASP A 13 -15.54 -4.75 -18.11
N PRO A 14 -14.46 -5.43 -17.64
CA PRO A 14 -13.25 -4.77 -17.15
C PRO A 14 -12.47 -4.01 -18.23
N ASN A 15 -12.49 -4.49 -19.48
CA ASN A 15 -11.76 -3.88 -20.59
C ASN A 15 -12.39 -2.54 -20.97
N PHE A 16 -13.73 -2.46 -20.90
CA PHE A 16 -14.46 -1.25 -21.22
C PHE A 16 -14.39 -0.19 -20.10
N ILE A 17 -14.32 -0.62 -18.82
CA ILE A 17 -14.10 0.28 -17.68
C ILE A 17 -12.72 0.93 -17.78
N ASN A 18 -11.68 0.16 -18.06
CA ASN A 18 -10.33 0.70 -18.26
C ASN A 18 -10.28 1.69 -19.43
N LYS A 19 -10.91 1.35 -20.56
CA LYS A 19 -11.01 2.25 -21.72
C LYS A 19 -11.75 3.55 -21.41
N GLN A 20 -12.86 3.50 -20.69
CA GLN A 20 -13.61 4.69 -20.26
C GLN A 20 -12.81 5.57 -19.27
N ILE A 21 -12.04 4.96 -18.38
CA ILE A 21 -11.14 5.66 -17.46
C ILE A 21 -10.00 6.34 -18.26
N GLU A 22 -9.39 5.63 -19.20
CA GLU A 22 -8.36 6.17 -20.09
C GLU A 22 -8.90 7.33 -20.94
N ASP A 23 -10.08 7.15 -21.55
CA ASP A 23 -10.75 8.18 -22.33
C ASP A 23 -11.05 9.40 -21.44
N TYR A 24 -11.57 9.22 -20.23
CA TYR A 24 -11.81 10.34 -19.32
C TYR A 24 -10.52 11.07 -18.92
N GLN A 25 -9.45 10.33 -18.60
CA GLN A 25 -8.16 10.91 -18.26
C GLN A 25 -7.52 11.66 -19.44
N LYS A 26 -7.81 11.24 -20.67
CA LYS A 26 -7.33 11.85 -21.91
C LYS A 26 -8.07 13.14 -22.27
N TYR A 27 -9.36 13.24 -21.95
CA TYR A 27 -10.21 14.38 -22.33
C TYR A 27 -10.54 15.36 -21.19
N SER A 28 -10.19 15.06 -19.93
CA SER A 28 -10.40 15.97 -18.80
C SER A 28 -9.21 16.91 -18.57
N HIS A 29 -9.39 18.21 -18.83
CA HIS A 29 -8.37 19.24 -18.64
C HIS A 29 -8.31 19.83 -17.21
N SER A 30 -9.24 19.48 -16.30
CA SER A 30 -9.16 19.88 -14.89
C SER A 30 -9.74 18.80 -13.97
N ASN A 31 -9.01 18.51 -12.88
CA ASN A 31 -9.27 17.46 -11.89
C ASN A 31 -9.31 16.01 -12.43
N LYS A 32 -8.13 15.41 -12.53
CA LYS A 32 -7.99 13.94 -12.67
C LYS A 32 -8.54 13.27 -11.40
N ILE A 33 -9.73 12.71 -11.47
CA ILE A 33 -10.27 11.85 -10.43
C ILE A 33 -9.47 10.53 -10.47
N SER A 34 -8.85 10.13 -9.36
CA SER A 34 -8.15 8.85 -9.29
C SER A 34 -9.14 7.70 -9.38
N VAL A 35 -8.74 6.60 -10.01
CA VAL A 35 -9.54 5.39 -10.13
C VAL A 35 -10.00 4.89 -8.75
N ASN A 36 -9.12 4.96 -7.75
CA ASN A 36 -9.44 4.62 -6.36
C ASN A 36 -10.59 5.48 -5.78
N LYS A 37 -10.68 6.76 -6.15
CA LYS A 37 -11.76 7.65 -5.72
C LYS A 37 -13.08 7.33 -6.44
N ILE A 38 -13.01 6.84 -7.68
CA ILE A 38 -14.19 6.33 -8.39
C ILE A 38 -14.68 5.05 -7.69
N PHE A 39 -13.80 4.08 -7.42
CA PHE A 39 -14.16 2.88 -6.67
C PHE A 39 -14.72 3.21 -5.29
N GLU A 40 -14.12 4.14 -4.54
CA GLU A 40 -14.63 4.56 -3.23
C GLU A 40 -16.06 5.14 -3.34
N GLN A 41 -16.33 5.97 -4.33
CA GLN A 41 -17.65 6.59 -4.47
C GLN A 41 -18.73 5.62 -4.96
N ILE A 42 -18.36 4.66 -5.82
CA ILE A 42 -19.30 3.71 -6.43
C ILE A 42 -19.56 2.53 -5.49
N CYS A 43 -18.51 2.01 -4.86
CA CYS A 43 -18.57 0.76 -4.12
C CYS A 43 -18.79 0.93 -2.61
N ASN A 44 -18.80 2.15 -2.07
CA ASN A 44 -18.80 2.40 -0.62
C ASN A 44 -19.79 3.52 -0.19
N ASN A 45 -20.97 3.61 -0.81
CA ASN A 45 -21.99 4.61 -0.45
C ASN A 45 -23.46 4.21 -0.79
N PRO A 46 -24.14 3.39 0.05
CA PRO A 46 -23.56 2.58 1.14
C PRO A 46 -22.75 1.40 0.60
N PHE A 47 -21.94 0.77 1.45
CA PHE A 47 -21.33 -0.51 1.11
C PHE A 47 -22.42 -1.59 1.06
N ASP A 48 -22.35 -2.47 0.05
CA ASP A 48 -23.27 -3.59 -0.13
C ASP A 48 -22.43 -4.84 -0.43
N ALA A 49 -22.26 -5.68 0.59
CA ALA A 49 -21.43 -6.88 0.49
C ALA A 49 -21.99 -7.90 -0.52
N ASP A 50 -23.31 -8.04 -0.59
CA ASP A 50 -23.96 -9.01 -1.48
C ASP A 50 -23.81 -8.59 -2.94
N TRP A 51 -24.02 -7.31 -3.23
CA TRP A 51 -23.70 -6.75 -4.54
C TRP A 51 -22.21 -6.87 -4.86
N PHE A 52 -21.32 -6.59 -3.90
CA PHE A 52 -19.89 -6.61 -4.13
C PHE A 52 -19.38 -8.01 -4.53
N ARG A 53 -19.96 -9.09 -3.98
CA ARG A 53 -19.68 -10.48 -4.38
C ARG A 53 -20.11 -10.83 -5.82
N THR A 54 -20.97 -10.01 -6.44
CA THR A 54 -21.34 -10.22 -7.86
C THR A 54 -20.28 -9.72 -8.83
N LEU A 55 -19.30 -8.95 -8.36
CA LEU A 55 -18.27 -8.36 -9.21
C LEU A 55 -17.29 -9.43 -9.74
N PRO A 56 -16.81 -9.33 -10.98
CA PRO A 56 -15.72 -10.15 -11.47
C PRO A 56 -14.46 -9.99 -10.61
N GLN A 57 -13.65 -11.06 -10.52
CA GLN A 57 -12.44 -11.13 -9.69
C GLN A 57 -11.61 -9.84 -9.66
N GLY A 58 -11.21 -9.33 -10.83
CA GLY A 58 -10.35 -8.14 -10.90
C GLY A 58 -11.02 -6.85 -10.40
N LEU A 59 -12.35 -6.74 -10.55
CA LEU A 59 -13.12 -5.60 -10.04
C LEU A 59 -13.34 -5.72 -8.54
N PHE A 60 -13.62 -6.93 -8.04
CA PHE A 60 -13.68 -7.22 -6.61
C PHE A 60 -12.34 -6.81 -5.93
N GLU A 61 -11.23 -7.33 -6.44
CA GLU A 61 -9.88 -7.07 -5.95
C GLU A 61 -9.53 -5.58 -5.94
N SER A 62 -9.81 -4.87 -7.04
CA SER A 62 -9.51 -3.44 -7.17
C SER A 62 -10.39 -2.59 -6.26
N GLY A 63 -11.67 -2.91 -6.16
CA GLY A 63 -12.62 -2.19 -5.33
C GLY A 63 -12.30 -2.36 -3.85
N ILE A 64 -12.09 -3.59 -3.39
CA ILE A 64 -11.89 -3.90 -1.97
C ILE A 64 -10.57 -3.31 -1.49
N SER A 65 -9.52 -3.42 -2.31
CA SER A 65 -8.21 -2.79 -2.08
C SER A 65 -8.33 -1.28 -1.95
N SER A 66 -9.07 -0.64 -2.87
CA SER A 66 -9.26 0.83 -2.86
C SER A 66 -10.01 1.31 -1.62
N ILE A 67 -11.11 0.65 -1.26
CA ILE A 67 -11.91 0.99 -0.08
C ILE A 67 -11.05 0.89 1.18
N LEU A 68 -10.38 -0.25 1.36
CA LEU A 68 -9.61 -0.55 2.56
C LEU A 68 -8.34 0.31 2.68
N LEU A 69 -7.65 0.60 1.57
CA LEU A 69 -6.51 1.53 1.55
C LEU A 69 -6.95 2.94 1.95
N ASN A 70 -8.05 3.43 1.39
CA ASN A 70 -8.58 4.76 1.72
C ASN A 70 -9.01 4.84 3.19
N ALA A 71 -9.64 3.80 3.72
CA ALA A 71 -10.03 3.73 5.12
C ALA A 71 -8.80 3.74 6.04
N ALA A 72 -7.77 2.95 5.73
CA ALA A 72 -6.50 2.95 6.46
C ALA A 72 -5.81 4.33 6.43
N LEU A 73 -5.83 5.01 5.29
CA LEU A 73 -5.25 6.34 5.13
C LEU A 73 -5.97 7.44 5.90
N LYS A 74 -7.30 7.35 6.00
CA LYS A 74 -8.14 8.31 6.71
C LYS A 74 -8.35 7.94 8.18
N CYS A 75 -7.82 6.80 8.62
CA CYS A 75 -8.12 6.19 9.92
C CYS A 75 -9.63 6.07 10.18
N SER A 76 -10.41 5.70 9.15
CA SER A 76 -11.86 5.55 9.25
C SER A 76 -12.26 4.08 9.41
N LEU A 77 -13.45 3.85 9.97
CA LEU A 77 -14.02 2.51 10.08
C LEU A 77 -14.27 1.91 8.69
N ALA A 78 -14.02 0.60 8.57
CA ALA A 78 -14.27 -0.20 7.37
C ALA A 78 -14.52 -1.66 7.77
N GLU A 79 -15.40 -1.86 8.75
CA GLU A 79 -15.70 -3.18 9.32
C GLU A 79 -16.35 -4.10 8.29
N GLU A 80 -17.38 -3.64 7.57
CA GLU A 80 -18.08 -4.45 6.57
C GLU A 80 -17.17 -4.86 5.38
N PRO A 81 -16.41 -3.94 4.74
CA PRO A 81 -15.46 -4.34 3.69
C PRO A 81 -14.38 -5.29 4.20
N PHE A 82 -13.90 -5.09 5.43
CA PHE A 82 -12.90 -5.97 6.03
C PHE A 82 -13.46 -7.36 6.34
N ALA A 83 -14.68 -7.43 6.86
CA ALA A 83 -15.37 -8.69 7.12
C ALA A 83 -15.60 -9.48 5.82
N LEU A 84 -16.02 -8.79 4.74
CA LEU A 84 -16.16 -9.41 3.42
C LEU A 84 -14.81 -9.97 2.92
N LEU A 85 -13.73 -9.19 3.02
CA LEU A 85 -12.40 -9.66 2.63
C LEU A 85 -11.97 -10.90 3.41
N LEU A 86 -12.21 -10.92 4.73
CA LEU A 86 -11.87 -12.03 5.61
C LEU A 86 -12.65 -13.30 5.22
N GLU A 87 -13.95 -13.18 4.92
CA GLU A 87 -14.81 -14.28 4.50
C GLU A 87 -14.36 -14.85 3.15
N GLU A 88 -14.13 -14.00 2.16
CA GLU A 88 -13.70 -14.41 0.81
C GLU A 88 -12.32 -15.10 0.85
N CYS A 89 -11.41 -14.65 1.72
CA CYS A 89 -10.11 -15.29 1.92
C CYS A 89 -10.17 -16.60 2.73
N SER A 90 -11.28 -16.90 3.38
CA SER A 90 -11.46 -18.09 4.22
C SER A 90 -12.23 -19.21 3.50
N THR A 91 -13.01 -18.87 2.47
CA THR A 91 -13.93 -19.80 1.80
C THR A 91 -13.33 -20.33 0.51
N LYS A 92 -13.22 -21.66 0.36
CA LYS A 92 -12.75 -22.28 -0.90
C LYS A 92 -13.84 -22.16 -1.97
N GLY A 93 -13.59 -21.38 -3.03
CA GLY A 93 -14.47 -21.27 -4.20
C GLY A 93 -15.15 -19.91 -4.41
N GLY A 94 -14.83 -18.88 -3.62
CA GLY A 94 -15.22 -17.47 -3.84
C GLY A 94 -14.15 -16.68 -4.60
N HIS A 95 -14.01 -15.38 -4.27
CA HIS A 95 -12.98 -14.50 -4.81
C HIS A 95 -11.57 -14.75 -4.27
N CYS A 96 -11.36 -15.80 -3.47
CA CYS A 96 -10.07 -16.10 -2.85
C CYS A 96 -8.93 -16.15 -3.89
N SER A 97 -7.94 -15.28 -3.73
CA SER A 97 -6.72 -15.24 -4.53
C SER A 97 -5.51 -14.89 -3.66
N ASP A 98 -4.31 -15.21 -4.14
CA ASP A 98 -3.06 -14.79 -3.48
C ASP A 98 -3.00 -13.25 -3.33
N TYR A 99 -3.56 -12.51 -4.29
CA TYR A 99 -3.62 -11.05 -4.23
C TYR A 99 -4.56 -10.56 -3.11
N LEU A 100 -5.74 -11.17 -2.94
CA LEU A 100 -6.61 -10.87 -1.80
C LEU A 100 -5.97 -11.24 -0.46
N GLN A 101 -5.22 -12.35 -0.39
CA GLN A 101 -4.47 -12.70 0.82
C GLN A 101 -3.41 -11.64 1.15
N LEU A 102 -2.73 -11.04 0.15
CA LEU A 102 -1.83 -9.90 0.39
C LEU A 102 -2.56 -8.69 0.96
N ILE A 103 -3.74 -8.36 0.43
CA ILE A 103 -4.57 -7.25 0.94
C ILE A 103 -5.01 -7.57 2.37
N LEU A 104 -5.44 -8.80 2.65
CA LEU A 104 -5.83 -9.23 3.99
C LEU A 104 -4.67 -9.12 4.97
N ALA A 105 -3.49 -9.62 4.60
CA ALA A 105 -2.27 -9.48 5.41
C ALA A 105 -1.94 -8.01 5.69
N GLU A 106 -2.00 -7.12 4.69
CA GLU A 106 -1.81 -5.68 4.88
C GLU A 106 -2.81 -5.10 5.89
N GLN A 107 -4.09 -5.43 5.75
CA GLN A 107 -5.14 -4.94 6.64
C GLN A 107 -5.01 -5.45 8.07
N LEU A 108 -4.62 -6.70 8.25
CA LEU A 108 -4.34 -7.29 9.56
C LEU A 108 -3.13 -6.62 10.22
N LEU A 109 -2.06 -6.35 9.47
CA LEU A 109 -0.88 -5.63 9.95
C LEU A 109 -1.21 -4.20 10.39
N VAL A 110 -2.01 -3.47 9.61
CA VAL A 110 -2.48 -2.11 9.98
C VAL A 110 -3.30 -2.13 11.28
N ARG A 111 -4.05 -3.20 11.52
CA ARG A 111 -4.88 -3.39 12.73
C ARG A 111 -4.11 -3.99 13.92
N GLY A 112 -2.84 -4.35 13.74
CA GLY A 112 -2.04 -5.01 14.78
C GLY A 112 -2.41 -6.48 15.03
N CYS A 113 -3.16 -7.12 14.14
CA CYS A 113 -3.51 -8.54 14.19
C CYS A 113 -2.34 -9.40 13.67
N ILE A 114 -1.28 -9.47 14.47
CA ILE A 114 0.03 -10.04 14.05
C ILE A 114 -0.06 -11.53 13.73
N GLN A 115 -0.77 -12.32 14.54
CA GLN A 115 -0.86 -13.77 14.33
C GLN A 115 -1.68 -14.10 13.07
N GLU A 116 -2.80 -13.43 12.88
CA GLU A 116 -3.67 -13.62 11.73
C GLU A 116 -2.99 -13.16 10.44
N ALA A 117 -2.24 -12.06 10.49
CA ALA A 117 -1.45 -11.59 9.35
C ALA A 117 -0.44 -12.66 8.92
N GLN A 118 0.25 -13.29 9.87
CA GLN A 118 1.16 -14.39 9.59
C GLN A 118 0.44 -15.56 8.91
N GLN A 119 -0.71 -16.00 9.47
CA GLN A 119 -1.48 -17.10 8.91
C GLN A 119 -1.97 -16.80 7.48
N SER A 120 -2.36 -15.55 7.20
CA SER A 120 -2.74 -15.12 5.85
C SER A 120 -1.55 -15.20 4.89
N LEU A 121 -0.37 -14.74 5.30
CA LEU A 121 0.86 -14.83 4.50
C LEU A 121 1.29 -16.28 4.22
N GLU A 122 1.11 -17.19 5.18
CA GLU A 122 1.43 -18.62 5.03
C GLU A 122 0.50 -19.36 4.06
N ARG A 123 -0.70 -18.82 3.81
CA ARG A 123 -1.66 -19.38 2.83
C ARG A 123 -1.34 -19.00 1.39
N ILE A 124 -0.48 -18.01 1.17
CA ILE A 124 -0.13 -17.53 -0.16
C ILE A 124 0.73 -18.56 -0.89
N SER A 125 0.39 -18.83 -2.14
CA SER A 125 1.10 -19.81 -2.95
C SER A 125 2.55 -19.39 -3.22
N GLU A 126 3.39 -20.41 -3.47
CA GLU A 126 4.81 -20.23 -3.76
C GLU A 126 5.06 -19.30 -4.96
N ASN A 127 4.17 -19.33 -5.96
CA ASN A 127 4.28 -18.51 -7.17
C ASN A 127 4.17 -17.01 -6.88
N TYR A 128 3.58 -16.64 -5.73
CA TYR A 128 3.42 -15.27 -5.27
C TYR A 128 4.46 -14.85 -4.21
N ARG A 129 5.42 -15.72 -3.88
CA ARG A 129 6.38 -15.51 -2.78
C ARG A 129 7.13 -14.18 -2.89
N ASP A 130 7.57 -13.79 -4.09
CA ASP A 130 8.29 -12.52 -4.30
C ASP A 130 7.46 -11.29 -3.86
N ASN A 131 6.13 -11.36 -3.95
CA ASN A 131 5.21 -10.30 -3.54
C ASN A 131 4.98 -10.29 -2.01
N THR A 132 5.23 -11.41 -1.32
CA THR A 132 5.02 -11.53 0.14
C THR A 132 6.15 -10.92 0.96
N ALA A 133 7.35 -10.79 0.40
CA ALA A 133 8.55 -10.43 1.14
C ALA A 133 8.44 -9.07 1.87
N VAL A 134 7.76 -8.09 1.29
CA VAL A 134 7.53 -6.78 1.93
C VAL A 134 6.64 -6.90 3.17
N PHE A 135 5.70 -7.83 3.18
CA PHE A 135 4.77 -8.07 4.29
C PHE A 135 5.41 -8.93 5.38
N TRP A 136 6.23 -9.92 5.01
CA TRP A 136 7.07 -10.65 5.97
C TRP A 136 8.07 -9.72 6.67
N GLY A 137 8.64 -8.76 5.93
CA GLY A 137 9.48 -7.72 6.50
C GLY A 137 8.72 -6.87 7.52
N TRP A 138 7.51 -6.44 7.18
CA TRP A 138 6.67 -5.66 8.07
C TRP A 138 6.29 -6.44 9.33
N LEU A 139 5.82 -7.68 9.17
CA LEU A 139 5.50 -8.57 10.27
C LEU A 139 6.68 -8.76 11.23
N SER A 140 7.87 -9.05 10.69
CA SER A 140 9.09 -9.24 11.49
C SER A 140 9.46 -7.97 12.26
N PHE A 141 9.32 -6.81 11.62
CA PHE A 141 9.58 -5.52 12.28
C PHE A 141 8.64 -5.29 13.46
N LEU A 142 7.34 -5.58 13.30
CA LEU A 142 6.35 -5.45 14.39
C LEU A 142 6.60 -6.43 15.53
N LYS A 143 7.15 -7.62 15.25
CA LYS A 143 7.60 -8.58 16.28
C LYS A 143 8.89 -8.18 16.99
N GLY A 144 9.55 -7.10 16.55
CA GLY A 144 10.83 -6.66 17.09
C GLY A 144 12.06 -7.33 16.45
N GLU A 145 11.85 -8.23 15.48
CA GLU A 145 12.88 -9.01 14.77
C GLU A 145 13.52 -8.18 13.65
N ASN A 146 14.21 -7.09 14.00
CA ASN A 146 14.66 -6.07 13.03
C ASN A 146 15.59 -6.61 11.95
N ASP A 147 16.57 -7.45 12.31
CA ASP A 147 17.51 -8.03 11.34
C ASP A 147 16.80 -8.90 10.32
N GLN A 148 15.79 -9.66 10.77
CA GLN A 148 14.98 -10.49 9.91
C GLN A 148 14.08 -9.65 9.00
N ALA A 149 13.53 -8.56 9.52
CA ALA A 149 12.79 -7.58 8.73
C ALA A 149 13.63 -7.04 7.57
N ILE A 150 14.84 -6.56 7.86
CA ILE A 150 15.77 -6.02 6.85
C ILE A 150 16.11 -7.08 5.79
N LYS A 151 16.33 -8.35 6.19
CA LYS A 151 16.57 -9.46 5.25
C LYS A 151 15.40 -9.64 4.29
N TYR A 152 14.18 -9.74 4.79
CA TYR A 152 12.98 -9.88 3.97
C TYR A 152 12.81 -8.72 3.00
N TYR A 153 12.94 -7.49 3.47
CA TYR A 153 12.85 -6.30 2.61
C TYR A 153 13.92 -6.25 1.54
N THR A 154 15.16 -6.60 1.87
CA THR A 154 16.27 -6.62 0.90
C THR A 154 16.02 -7.65 -0.20
N VAL A 155 15.54 -8.84 0.16
CA VAL A 155 15.16 -9.88 -0.80
C VAL A 155 14.01 -9.40 -1.68
N GLY A 156 12.94 -8.85 -1.08
CA GLY A 156 11.78 -8.34 -1.82
C GLY A 156 12.14 -7.22 -2.78
N LEU A 157 13.01 -6.29 -2.37
CA LEU A 157 13.41 -5.16 -3.21
C LEU A 157 14.30 -5.63 -4.39
N LYS A 158 15.15 -6.64 -4.17
CA LYS A 158 15.92 -7.28 -5.23
C LYS A 158 15.01 -7.97 -6.25
N ALA A 159 14.01 -8.71 -5.80
CA ALA A 159 13.02 -9.33 -6.66
C ALA A 159 12.23 -8.29 -7.47
N LEU A 160 11.76 -7.21 -6.81
CA LEU A 160 11.05 -6.11 -7.45
C LEU A 160 11.87 -5.43 -8.57
N ARG A 161 13.15 -5.14 -8.29
CA ARG A 161 14.08 -4.56 -9.27
C ARG A 161 14.27 -5.46 -10.49
N LYS A 162 14.42 -6.77 -10.25
CA LYS A 162 14.56 -7.78 -11.31
C LYS A 162 13.29 -7.88 -12.16
N ALA A 163 12.13 -7.98 -11.54
CA ALA A 163 10.84 -8.12 -12.23
C ALA A 163 10.49 -6.88 -13.09
N ARG A 164 10.92 -5.70 -12.67
CA ARG A 164 10.64 -4.44 -13.38
C ARG A 164 11.77 -3.97 -14.30
N SER A 165 12.89 -4.71 -14.35
CA SER A 165 14.11 -4.33 -15.09
C SER A 165 14.55 -2.88 -14.82
N LYS A 166 14.35 -2.39 -13.59
CA LYS A 166 14.61 -1.00 -13.17
C LYS A 166 15.39 -0.98 -11.87
N GLN A 167 16.54 -0.33 -11.86
CA GLN A 167 17.38 -0.19 -10.66
C GLN A 167 16.79 0.81 -9.66
N LYS A 168 16.24 1.93 -10.16
CA LYS A 168 15.62 2.99 -9.36
C LYS A 168 14.13 2.73 -9.15
N ILE A 169 13.81 1.65 -8.43
CA ILE A 169 12.45 1.34 -7.98
C ILE A 169 12.46 1.01 -6.49
N TYR A 170 11.33 1.28 -5.83
CA TYR A 170 11.07 0.97 -4.45
C TYR A 170 9.64 0.46 -4.27
N PHE A 171 9.30 -0.06 -3.09
CA PHE A 171 7.98 -0.55 -2.77
C PHE A 171 6.92 0.56 -2.87
N ASN A 172 5.74 0.22 -3.38
CA ASN A 172 4.59 1.12 -3.52
C ASN A 172 3.43 0.76 -2.56
N THR A 173 3.72 0.02 -1.49
CA THR A 173 2.77 -0.44 -0.45
C THR A 173 3.06 0.24 0.89
N MET A 174 2.16 0.12 1.89
CA MET A 174 2.44 0.61 3.26
C MET A 174 3.70 -0.03 3.84
N GLY A 175 3.94 -1.31 3.52
CA GLY A 175 5.10 -2.06 3.99
C GLY A 175 6.44 -1.42 3.62
N GLY A 176 6.50 -0.61 2.56
CA GLY A 176 7.70 0.17 2.22
C GLY A 176 8.11 1.19 3.29
N LEU A 177 7.15 1.75 4.04
CA LEU A 177 7.46 2.65 5.15
C LEU A 177 8.17 1.93 6.27
N PHE A 178 7.70 0.73 6.60
CA PHE A 178 8.27 -0.08 7.68
C PHE A 178 9.70 -0.56 7.37
N PHE A 179 10.06 -0.67 6.09
CA PHE A 179 11.47 -0.87 5.75
C PHE A 179 12.34 0.34 6.07
N ILE A 180 11.87 1.57 5.77
CA ILE A 180 12.58 2.80 6.18
C ILE A 180 12.73 2.84 7.71
N LEU A 181 11.69 2.46 8.46
CA LEU A 181 11.74 2.41 9.91
C LEU A 181 12.70 1.33 10.44
N ALA A 182 12.78 0.17 9.79
CA ALA A 182 13.71 -0.90 10.15
C ALA A 182 15.18 -0.47 9.95
N LEU A 183 15.47 0.22 8.83
CA LEU A 183 16.79 0.80 8.54
C LEU A 183 17.14 1.93 9.51
N LEU A 184 16.18 2.79 9.84
CA LEU A 184 16.34 3.83 10.84
C LEU A 184 16.63 3.25 12.24
N LYS A 185 15.95 2.15 12.61
CA LYS A 185 16.14 1.45 13.88
C LYS A 185 17.52 0.78 13.98
N ASP A 186 18.05 0.27 12.88
CA ASP A 186 19.43 -0.24 12.82
C ASP A 186 20.44 0.88 13.13
N GLY A 187 20.23 2.07 12.57
CA GLY A 187 20.98 3.27 12.93
C GLY A 187 22.43 3.33 12.43
N SER A 188 22.95 2.26 11.81
CA SER A 188 24.29 2.34 11.21
C SER A 188 24.29 3.32 10.04
N ARG A 189 25.43 4.02 9.85
CA ARG A 189 25.56 5.02 8.78
C ARG A 189 25.20 4.49 7.40
N ALA A 190 25.56 3.24 7.10
CA ALA A 190 25.22 2.59 5.84
C ALA A 190 23.70 2.42 5.66
N ARG A 191 22.98 2.00 6.71
CA ARG A 191 21.53 1.82 6.66
C ARG A 191 20.76 3.14 6.65
N LEU A 192 21.25 4.17 7.35
CA LEU A 192 20.68 5.51 7.29
C LEU A 192 20.80 6.12 5.89
N LEU A 193 21.96 5.97 5.24
CA LEU A 193 22.16 6.39 3.85
C LEU A 193 21.21 5.65 2.90
N GLU A 194 21.12 4.32 3.03
CA GLU A 194 20.20 3.49 2.24
C GLU A 194 18.73 3.94 2.40
N ALA A 195 18.29 4.16 3.64
CA ALA A 195 16.95 4.66 3.94
C ALA A 195 16.70 6.04 3.32
N GLN A 196 17.70 6.94 3.37
CA GLN A 196 17.58 8.28 2.79
C GLN A 196 17.44 8.22 1.27
N GLU A 197 18.18 7.34 0.59
CA GLU A 197 18.07 7.14 -0.85
C GLU A 197 16.65 6.67 -1.25
N TYR A 198 16.10 5.70 -0.54
CA TYR A 198 14.75 5.20 -0.78
C TYR A 198 13.67 6.24 -0.48
N ALA A 199 13.79 6.96 0.64
CA ALA A 199 12.88 8.04 0.97
C ALA A 199 12.95 9.18 -0.05
N SER A 200 14.15 9.50 -0.54
CA SER A 200 14.35 10.47 -1.61
C SER A 200 13.65 10.03 -2.90
N LEU A 201 13.83 8.77 -3.31
CA LEU A 201 13.19 8.24 -4.53
C LEU A 201 11.67 8.45 -4.52
N ILE A 202 11.00 8.06 -3.44
CA ILE A 202 9.54 8.21 -3.34
C ILE A 202 9.10 9.67 -3.15
N SER A 203 9.86 10.48 -2.41
CA SER A 203 9.51 11.90 -2.20
C SER A 203 9.49 12.73 -3.50
N HIS A 204 10.23 12.30 -4.53
CA HIS A 204 10.22 12.93 -5.86
C HIS A 204 9.19 12.30 -6.82
N GLN A 205 8.57 11.19 -6.44
CA GLN A 205 7.53 10.55 -7.23
C GLN A 205 6.19 11.26 -7.00
N GLY A 206 5.75 12.04 -7.99
CA GLY A 206 4.63 12.98 -7.86
C GLY A 206 3.26 12.34 -7.58
N ASP A 207 3.07 11.09 -7.94
CA ASP A 207 1.82 10.33 -7.83
C ASP A 207 1.76 9.38 -6.62
N HIS A 208 2.84 9.27 -5.83
CA HIS A 208 2.86 8.37 -4.68
C HIS A 208 2.04 8.95 -3.51
N TRP A 209 1.06 8.20 -3.05
CA TRP A 209 0.10 8.61 -2.02
C TRP A 209 0.76 8.87 -0.63
N LEU A 210 1.88 8.22 -0.32
CA LEU A 210 2.73 8.50 0.87
C LEU A 210 3.85 9.54 0.66
N ARG A 211 3.91 10.25 -0.48
CA ARG A 211 5.03 11.14 -0.83
C ARG A 211 5.43 12.09 0.31
N THR A 212 4.45 12.73 0.95
CA THR A 212 4.68 13.68 2.06
C THR A 212 5.29 12.98 3.28
N ILE A 213 4.91 11.73 3.55
CA ILE A 213 5.48 10.95 4.66
C ILE A 213 6.94 10.61 4.37
N TYR A 214 7.26 10.15 3.17
CA TYR A 214 8.64 9.89 2.77
C TYR A 214 9.50 11.17 2.77
N ALA A 215 8.95 12.32 2.36
CA ALA A 215 9.65 13.60 2.45
C ALA A 215 10.01 13.97 3.91
N ARG A 216 9.09 13.73 4.85
CA ARG A 216 9.35 13.94 6.29
C ARG A 216 10.36 12.93 6.84
N LEU A 217 10.26 11.66 6.47
CA LEU A 217 11.23 10.64 6.87
C LEU A 217 12.64 10.95 6.36
N LYS A 218 12.77 11.47 5.14
CA LYS A 218 14.05 11.95 4.60
C LYS A 218 14.70 13.00 5.50
N ILE A 219 13.93 13.96 6.01
CA ILE A 219 14.44 14.99 6.93
C ILE A 219 14.93 14.35 8.24
N VAL A 220 14.16 13.43 8.82
CA VAL A 220 14.56 12.70 10.03
C VAL A 220 15.87 11.95 9.82
N LEU A 221 16.01 11.27 8.67
CA LEU A 221 17.21 10.51 8.32
C LEU A 221 18.44 11.41 8.14
N GLN A 222 18.28 12.61 7.59
CA GLN A 222 19.37 13.58 7.47
C GLN A 222 19.84 14.07 8.84
N VAL A 223 18.91 14.35 9.75
CA VAL A 223 19.24 14.74 11.13
C VAL A 223 19.97 13.65 11.91
N GLN A 224 19.56 12.40 11.73
CA GLN A 224 20.20 11.22 12.37
C GLN A 224 21.60 10.93 11.80
N GLN A 225 21.93 11.47 10.64
CA GLN A 225 23.28 11.39 10.05
C GLN A 225 24.17 12.58 10.42
N ASP A 226 23.77 13.38 11.42
CA ASP A 226 24.47 14.58 11.88
C ASP A 226 24.60 15.69 10.82
N ASP A 227 23.62 15.82 9.91
CA ASP A 227 23.52 17.01 9.05
C ASP A 227 23.09 18.23 9.88
N ILE A 228 24.09 19.01 10.31
CA ILE A 228 23.98 20.16 11.23
C ILE A 228 22.93 21.18 10.73
N THR A 229 22.84 21.37 9.41
CA THR A 229 21.92 22.30 8.74
C THR A 229 20.44 21.97 9.01
N GLN A 230 20.09 20.68 9.07
CA GLN A 230 18.72 20.22 9.32
C GLN A 230 18.38 20.23 10.81
N LYS A 231 19.37 19.99 11.69
CA LYS A 231 19.20 20.10 13.15
C LYS A 231 18.81 21.52 13.56
N GLU A 232 19.46 22.53 12.96
CA GLU A 232 19.13 23.94 13.19
C GLU A 232 17.71 24.28 12.72
N PHE A 233 17.30 23.80 11.55
CA PHE A 233 15.94 24.00 11.01
C PHE A 233 14.84 23.40 11.90
N ILE A 234 15.02 22.18 12.40
CA ILE A 234 14.04 21.55 13.32
C ILE A 234 14.01 22.27 14.67
N SER A 235 15.16 22.73 15.16
CA SER A 235 15.21 23.50 16.41
C SER A 235 14.54 24.87 16.30
N ALA A 236 14.55 25.51 15.12
CA ALA A 236 13.85 26.77 14.87
C ALA A 236 12.32 26.63 14.88
N PHE A 237 11.77 25.47 14.48
CA PHE A 237 10.33 25.20 14.53
C PHE A 237 9.78 24.93 15.94
N LYS A 238 10.64 24.75 16.96
CA LYS A 238 10.21 24.65 18.37
C LYS A 238 9.82 25.99 18.99
N PHE A 239 9.94 27.11 18.27
CA PHE A 239 9.72 28.47 18.79
C PHE A 239 8.59 29.25 18.11
N LEU A 240 7.65 28.60 17.42
CA LEU A 240 6.42 29.27 16.99
C LEU A 240 5.28 28.91 17.97
N PRO A 241 4.64 29.91 18.62
CA PRO A 241 3.58 29.72 19.61
C PRO A 241 2.31 29.10 19.04
#